data_AF-A0A8J4A0F1-F1
#
_entry.id   AF-A0A8J4A0F1-F1
#
_cell.length_a   1.000
_cell.length_b   1.000
_cell.length_c   1.000
_cell.angle_alpha   90.00
_cell.angle_beta   90.00
_cell.angle_gamma   90.00
#
_symmetry.space_group_name_H-M   'P 1'
#
loop_
_entity.id
_entity.type
_entity.pdbx_description
1 polymer ?
#
loop_
_entity_poly.entity_id
_entity_poly.type
_entity_poly.pdbx_seq_one_letter_code
_entity_poly.pdbx_strand_id
1 'polypeptide(L)'
;MRIAREPHDVVAHHMSVISVQANLAQYVFTTDPPTARAALDTVAAAGREAQQDLQHLLTVLRPSHETTDDRDLDTDLDRDGPPGLARLAAAPSRYRPT
;
A
#
# COMPACT_ATOMS: atom_id res chain seq x y z
N MET A 1 -0.07 -25.48 19.29
CA MET A 1 0.56 -24.84 18.12
C MET A 1 -0.32 -25.05 16.90
N ARG A 2 -1.29 -24.17 16.61
CA ARG A 2 -2.22 -24.35 15.46
C ARG A 2 -2.42 -23.08 14.61
N ILE A 3 -2.06 -21.90 15.10
CA ILE A 3 -2.33 -20.61 14.43
C ILE A 3 -1.21 -20.20 13.45
N ALA A 4 0.03 -20.66 13.65
CA ALA A 4 1.17 -20.23 12.82
C ALA A 4 1.42 -21.08 11.56
N ARG A 5 0.75 -22.22 11.37
CA ARG A 5 1.05 -23.15 10.25
C ARG A 5 0.28 -22.80 8.99
N GLU A 6 -1.02 -22.53 9.12
CA GLU A 6 -1.90 -22.11 8.03
C GLU A 6 -1.40 -20.87 7.25
N PRO A 7 -0.95 -19.78 7.90
CA PRO A 7 -0.38 -18.63 7.18
C PRO A 7 1.00 -18.92 6.58
N HIS A 8 1.79 -19.81 7.18
CA HIS A 8 3.10 -20.18 6.62
C HIS A 8 2.94 -21.09 5.40
N ASP A 9 1.92 -21.95 5.39
CA ASP A 9 1.65 -22.88 4.31
C ASP A 9 1.24 -22.13 3.02
N VAL A 10 0.42 -21.08 3.12
CA VAL A 10 0.04 -20.25 1.95
C VAL A 10 1.22 -19.44 1.41
N VAL A 11 2.06 -18.87 2.29
CA VAL A 11 3.27 -18.16 1.86
C VAL A 11 4.26 -19.11 1.19
N ALA A 12 4.50 -20.29 1.79
CA ALA A 12 5.39 -21.30 1.23
C ALA A 12 4.89 -21.79 -0.14
N HIS A 13 3.58 -21.91 -0.30
CA HIS A 13 2.97 -22.25 -1.59
C HIS A 13 3.28 -21.20 -2.67
N HIS A 14 3.02 -19.92 -2.39
CA HIS A 14 3.34 -18.83 -3.33
C HIS A 14 4.83 -18.77 -3.67
N MET A 15 5.71 -18.96 -2.68
CA MET A 15 7.16 -18.99 -2.91
C MET A 15 7.60 -20.16 -3.81
N SER A 16 6.96 -21.33 -3.66
CA SER A 16 7.22 -22.48 -4.53
C SER A 16 6.83 -22.18 -5.98
N VAL A 17 5.64 -21.63 -6.20
CA VAL A 17 5.17 -21.23 -7.55
C VAL A 17 6.10 -20.19 -8.16
N ILE A 18 6.46 -19.16 -7.41
CA ILE A 18 7.39 -18.10 -7.87
C ILE A 18 8.73 -18.70 -8.28
N SER A 19 9.31 -19.57 -7.46
CA SER A 19 10.61 -20.20 -7.75
C SER A 19 10.56 -21.05 -9.03
N VAL A 20 9.55 -21.92 -9.17
CA VAL A 20 9.40 -22.77 -10.35
C VAL A 20 9.21 -21.94 -11.61
N GLN A 21 8.34 -20.93 -11.58
CA GLN A 21 8.04 -20.09 -12.74
C GLN A 21 9.21 -19.17 -13.11
N ALA A 22 9.94 -18.62 -12.14
CA ALA A 22 11.14 -17.83 -12.40
C ALA A 22 12.24 -18.68 -13.08
N ASN A 23 12.44 -19.91 -12.60
CA ASN A 23 13.39 -20.84 -13.21
C ASN A 23 12.96 -21.22 -14.64
N LEU A 24 11.67 -21.47 -14.87
CA LEU A 24 11.13 -21.71 -16.22
C LEU A 24 11.39 -20.50 -17.13
N ALA A 25 11.05 -19.29 -16.69
CA ALA A 25 11.24 -18.07 -17.45
C ALA A 25 12.71 -17.86 -17.83
N GLN A 26 13.63 -18.13 -16.90
CA GLN A 26 15.07 -18.06 -17.16
C GLN A 26 15.52 -19.12 -18.17
N TYR A 27 15.02 -20.35 -18.05
CA TYR A 27 15.37 -21.46 -18.94
C TYR A 27 14.95 -21.20 -20.39
N VAL A 28 13.75 -20.64 -20.60
CA VAL A 28 13.21 -20.42 -21.95
C VAL A 28 13.39 -18.99 -22.48
N PHE A 29 14.06 -18.11 -21.73
CA PHE A 29 14.09 -16.66 -21.99
C PHE A 29 14.44 -16.28 -23.44
N THR A 30 15.39 -17.01 -24.06
CA THR A 30 15.85 -16.76 -25.43
C THR A 30 15.18 -17.66 -26.47
N THR A 31 14.80 -18.88 -26.11
CA THR A 31 14.28 -19.90 -27.03
C THR A 31 12.77 -19.80 -27.23
N ASP A 32 12.05 -19.35 -26.21
CA ASP A 32 10.59 -19.15 -26.24
C ASP A 32 10.19 -17.94 -25.37
N PRO A 33 10.38 -16.71 -25.88
CA PRO A 33 10.04 -15.49 -25.17
C PRO A 33 8.56 -15.34 -24.77
N PRO A 34 7.57 -15.79 -25.59
CA PRO A 34 6.16 -15.83 -25.16
C PRO A 34 5.95 -16.64 -23.88
N THR A 35 6.51 -17.86 -23.80
CA THR A 35 6.42 -18.68 -22.59
C THR A 35 7.15 -18.05 -21.41
N ALA A 36 8.32 -17.43 -21.64
CA ALA A 36 9.03 -16.70 -20.59
C ALA A 36 8.19 -15.57 -20.00
N ARG A 37 7.50 -14.80 -20.85
CA ARG A 37 6.60 -13.73 -20.42
C ARG A 37 5.42 -14.27 -19.62
N ALA A 38 4.77 -15.34 -20.07
CA ALA A 38 3.67 -15.96 -19.35
C ALA A 38 4.09 -16.48 -17.95
N ALA A 39 5.29 -17.06 -17.85
CA ALA A 39 5.86 -17.48 -16.57
C ALA A 39 6.10 -16.29 -15.63
N LEU A 40 6.63 -15.17 -16.15
CA LEU A 40 6.81 -13.94 -15.36
C LEU A 40 5.48 -13.29 -14.95
N ASP A 41 4.45 -13.34 -15.80
CA ASP A 41 3.10 -12.88 -15.45
C ASP A 41 2.53 -13.70 -14.29
N THR A 42 2.78 -15.01 -14.29
CA THR A 42 2.42 -15.92 -13.20
C THR A 42 3.16 -15.56 -11.90
N VAL A 43 4.46 -15.27 -11.96
CA VAL A 43 5.24 -14.78 -10.81
C VAL A 43 4.63 -13.50 -10.24
N ALA A 44 4.28 -12.54 -11.11
CA ALA A 44 3.70 -11.28 -10.68
C ALA A 44 2.32 -11.45 -10.04
N ALA A 45 1.49 -12.38 -10.53
CA ALA A 45 0.20 -12.73 -9.94
C ALA A 45 0.36 -13.33 -8.55
N ALA A 46 1.17 -14.39 -8.40
CA ALA A 46 1.43 -15.03 -7.12
C ALA A 46 2.02 -14.05 -6.09
N GLY A 47 2.89 -13.13 -6.52
CA GLY A 47 3.44 -12.08 -5.65
C GLY A 47 2.37 -11.12 -5.11
N ARG A 48 1.39 -10.73 -5.94
CA ARG A 48 0.27 -9.86 -5.50
C ARG A 48 -0.67 -10.61 -4.56
N GLU A 49 -0.99 -11.86 -4.85
CA GLU A 49 -1.83 -12.71 -3.99
C GLU A 49 -1.18 -12.89 -2.61
N ALA A 50 0.11 -13.22 -2.56
CA ALA A 50 0.85 -13.32 -1.30
C ALA A 50 0.82 -12.02 -0.48
N GLN A 51 0.92 -10.86 -1.13
CA GLN A 51 0.81 -9.56 -0.45
C GLN A 51 -0.60 -9.29 0.10
N GLN A 52 -1.64 -9.69 -0.63
CA GLN A 52 -3.03 -9.56 -0.18
C GLN A 52 -3.31 -10.47 1.02
N ASP A 53 -2.81 -11.71 0.99
CA ASP A 53 -2.95 -12.66 2.10
C ASP A 53 -2.27 -12.12 3.36
N LEU A 54 -1.06 -11.57 3.24
CA LEU A 54 -0.36 -10.95 4.37
C LEU A 54 -1.15 -9.76 4.96
N GLN A 55 -1.73 -8.89 4.12
CA GLN A 55 -2.56 -7.77 4.58
C GLN A 55 -3.84 -8.25 5.29
N HIS A 56 -4.46 -9.31 4.77
CA HIS A 56 -5.64 -9.91 5.38
C HIS A 56 -5.32 -10.48 6.75
N LEU A 57 -4.21 -11.22 6.89
CA LEU A 57 -3.75 -11.76 8.16
C LEU A 57 -3.47 -10.65 9.20
N LEU A 58 -2.83 -9.56 8.79
CA LEU A 58 -2.59 -8.40 9.67
C LEU A 58 -3.89 -7.72 10.11
N THR A 59 -4.89 -7.66 9.22
CA THR A 59 -6.22 -7.12 9.54
C THR A 59 -6.94 -7.98 10.58
N VAL A 60 -6.89 -9.30 10.45
CA VAL A 60 -7.49 -10.25 11.42
C VAL A 60 -6.79 -10.21 12.78
N LEU A 61 -5.46 -10.00 12.79
CA LEU A 61 -4.67 -9.91 14.01
C LEU A 61 -4.74 -8.54 14.70
N ARG A 62 -5.30 -7.52 14.05
CA ARG A 62 -5.61 -6.22 14.67
C ARG A 62 -7.07 -6.27 15.14
N PRO A 63 -7.38 -6.78 16.35
CA PRO A 63 -8.71 -6.59 16.91
C PRO A 63 -8.97 -5.08 16.95
N SER A 64 -10.13 -4.66 16.44
CA SER A 64 -10.51 -3.28 16.22
C SER A 64 -10.29 -2.40 17.47
N HIS A 65 -9.13 -1.77 17.55
CA HIS A 65 -8.97 -0.51 18.28
C HIS A 65 -9.26 0.58 17.25
N GLU A 66 -10.32 1.35 17.52
CA GLU A 66 -10.88 2.47 16.73
C GLU A 66 -11.66 2.13 15.44
N THR A 67 -12.96 1.89 15.61
CA THR A 67 -13.97 2.78 15.00
C THR A 67 -14.91 3.26 16.12
N THR A 68 -14.34 4.00 17.05
CA THR A 68 -15.07 4.91 17.92
C THR A 68 -14.26 6.19 17.92
N ASP A 69 -14.40 6.97 16.86
CA ASP A 69 -14.31 8.44 16.95
C ASP A 69 -14.92 9.10 15.69
N ASP A 70 -16.17 9.55 15.86
CA ASP A 70 -16.44 10.99 15.90
C ASP A 70 -16.17 11.85 14.65
N ARG A 71 -16.71 11.46 13.49
CA ARG A 71 -16.95 12.43 12.40
C ARG A 71 -18.24 12.10 11.65
N ASP A 72 -19.35 12.53 12.25
CA ASP A 72 -20.51 13.11 11.54
C ASP A 72 -21.26 14.07 12.50
N LEU A 73 -20.49 14.89 13.23
CA LEU A 73 -20.90 16.26 13.55
C LEU A 73 -20.56 17.13 12.32
N ASP A 74 -21.31 16.91 11.25
CA ASP A 74 -21.46 17.81 10.10
C ASP A 74 -22.98 18.04 10.05
N THR A 75 -23.55 19.20 10.29
CA THR A 75 -23.21 20.52 9.79
C THR A 75 -24.03 21.49 10.66
N ASP A 76 -23.39 22.34 11.46
CA ASP A 76 -24.00 23.66 11.71
C ASP A 76 -22.98 24.73 11.34
N LEU A 77 -23.45 25.57 10.43
CA LEU A 77 -22.69 26.50 9.63
C LEU A 77 -22.55 27.81 10.41
N ASP A 78 -21.55 27.90 11.28
CA ASP A 78 -21.12 29.20 11.80
C ASP A 78 -19.60 29.32 11.62
N ARG A 79 -19.17 29.96 10.53
CA ARG A 79 -18.80 31.38 10.53
C ARG A 79 -17.85 31.72 11.68
N ASP A 80 -16.58 31.37 11.50
CA ASP A 80 -15.52 32.37 11.63
C ASP A 80 -14.24 31.86 10.97
N GLY A 81 -13.70 32.68 10.06
CA GLY A 81 -12.50 32.35 9.29
C GLY A 81 -11.24 32.31 10.17
N PRO A 82 -10.19 31.60 9.74
CA PRO A 82 -8.99 31.42 10.56
C PRO A 82 -8.26 32.77 10.80
N PRO A 83 -7.87 33.08 12.05
CA PRO A 83 -7.18 34.32 12.38
C PRO A 83 -5.72 34.19 11.95
N GLY A 84 -5.37 34.79 10.81
CA GLY A 84 -3.97 34.76 10.36
C GLY A 84 -3.61 35.73 9.24
N LEU A 85 -4.58 36.19 8.45
CA LEU A 85 -4.28 37.00 7.26
C LEU A 85 -4.25 38.50 7.53
N ALA A 86 -4.74 38.96 8.69
CA ALA A 86 -4.72 40.37 9.05
C ALA A 86 -3.32 40.93 9.38
N ARG A 87 -2.32 40.06 9.56
CA ARG A 87 -0.96 40.48 9.97
C ARG A 87 0.01 40.75 8.82
N LEU A 88 -0.36 40.38 7.58
CA LEU A 88 0.48 40.59 6.38
C LEU A 88 0.09 41.83 5.55
N ALA A 89 -0.99 42.52 5.90
CA ALA A 89 -1.43 43.74 5.20
C ALA A 89 -0.83 45.04 5.75
N ALA A 90 0.02 44.97 6.78
CA ALA A 90 0.59 46.13 7.45
C ALA A 90 2.13 46.08 7.51
N ALA A 91 2.78 46.20 6.35
CA ALA A 91 4.17 46.62 6.30
C ALA A 91 4.40 47.51 5.05
N PRO A 92 4.57 48.83 5.19
CA PRO A 92 4.96 49.69 4.08
C PRO A 92 6.44 49.49 3.71
N SER A 93 6.69 49.46 2.41
CA SER A 93 7.99 49.31 1.76
C SER A 93 8.95 50.45 2.09
N ARG A 94 10.21 50.12 2.40
CA ARG A 94 11.38 50.97 2.10
C ARG A 94 12.61 50.09 1.88
N TYR A 95 12.94 49.84 0.60
CA TYR A 95 14.30 49.48 0.21
C TYR A 95 14.80 50.51 -0.80
N ARG A 96 15.92 51.16 -0.45
CA ARG A 96 16.61 52.20 -1.22
C ARG A 96 17.86 51.54 -1.85
N PRO A 97 18.07 51.63 -3.17
CA PRO A 97 19.25 51.06 -3.80
C PRO A 97 20.46 52.01 -3.68
N THR A 98 21.65 51.42 -3.60
CA THR A 98 22.94 52.02 -3.97
C THR A 98 23.63 51.07 -4.93
#